data_AF-A0A409WV26-F1
#
_entry.id   AF-A0A409WV26-F1
#
_cell.length_a   1.000
_cell.length_b   1.000
_cell.length_c   1.000
_cell.angle_alpha   90.00
_cell.angle_beta   90.00
_cell.angle_gamma   90.00
#
_symmetry.space_group_name_H-M   'P 1'
#
loop_
_entity.id
_entity.type
_entity.pdbx_description
1 polymer ?
#
loop_
_entity_poly.entity_id
_entity_poly.type
_entity_poly.pdbx_seq_one_letter_code
_entity_poly.pdbx_strand_id
1 'polypeptide(L)'
;MAMAMPSVNRWTPGASYGPVLSQTDLYLLNSGQNTELELNPIIEGKLDKIPLQFNLVSGYSGTMVPTVNGEPVMHGKDEPATLPRVSQLIIISKHSPWCTIVKKDSGVTIGDLCSALFKEYTENTVTEFELSTVPARIQDHMRRTAGNNFATAQGNQVPAGWGYNYPPANVPDRIRRVDWLRDRVYVDRFDRDDNYARARLGFRAPNILVMELIS
;
A
#
# COMPACT_ATOMS: atom_id res chain seq x y z
N MET A 1 42.78 1.03 -20.45
CA MET A 1 41.82 1.77 -19.62
C MET A 1 40.52 0.99 -19.64
N ALA A 2 40.26 0.16 -18.63
CA ALA A 2 39.06 -0.67 -18.60
C ALA A 2 37.85 0.22 -18.25
N MET A 3 36.89 0.31 -19.15
CA MET A 3 35.61 0.96 -18.90
C MET A 3 34.91 0.17 -17.79
N ALA A 4 34.76 0.75 -16.60
CA ALA A 4 33.90 0.21 -15.57
C ALA A 4 32.48 0.18 -16.14
N MET A 5 31.93 -1.02 -16.38
CA MET A 5 30.53 -1.14 -16.78
C MET A 5 29.67 -0.51 -15.68
N PRO A 6 28.70 0.35 -16.01
CA PRO A 6 27.79 0.89 -15.01
C PRO A 6 27.12 -0.29 -14.30
N SER A 7 27.33 -0.39 -12.98
CA SER A 7 26.69 -1.42 -12.17
C SER A 7 25.18 -1.20 -12.25
N VAL A 8 24.47 -2.06 -12.97
CA VAL A 8 23.01 -2.01 -13.06
C VAL A 8 22.45 -2.15 -11.65
N ASN A 9 21.56 -1.24 -11.25
CA ASN A 9 20.89 -1.33 -9.96
C ASN A 9 20.13 -2.66 -9.90
N ARG A 10 20.35 -3.45 -8.83
CA ARG A 10 19.68 -4.75 -8.65
C ARG A 10 18.15 -4.67 -8.54
N TRP A 11 17.58 -3.48 -8.39
CA TRP A 11 16.14 -3.24 -8.40
C TRP A 11 15.61 -2.81 -9.77
N THR A 12 16.47 -2.62 -10.77
CA THR A 12 16.06 -2.19 -12.11
C THR A 12 14.96 -3.12 -12.66
N PRO A 13 13.90 -2.63 -13.32
CA PRO A 13 12.89 -3.51 -13.90
C PRO A 13 13.52 -4.51 -14.89
N GLY A 14 13.15 -5.79 -14.81
CA GLY A 14 13.67 -6.80 -15.75
C GLY A 14 13.50 -8.25 -15.32
N ALA A 15 13.80 -9.17 -16.23
CA ALA A 15 13.73 -10.61 -16.01
C ALA A 15 15.03 -11.22 -15.42
N SER A 16 16.08 -10.41 -15.24
CA SER A 16 17.43 -10.87 -14.91
C SER A 16 17.62 -11.37 -13.47
N TYR A 17 16.59 -11.28 -12.61
CA TYR A 17 16.66 -11.55 -11.17
C TYR A 17 16.39 -13.00 -10.76
N GLY A 18 16.52 -13.93 -11.71
CA GLY A 18 16.17 -15.33 -11.48
C GLY A 18 14.65 -15.57 -11.43
N PRO A 19 14.23 -16.79 -11.04
CA PRO A 19 12.82 -17.17 -11.05
C PRO A 19 12.00 -16.37 -10.04
N VAL A 20 10.70 -16.22 -10.34
CA VAL A 20 9.72 -15.68 -9.40
C VAL A 20 9.28 -16.82 -8.48
N LEU A 21 9.46 -16.65 -7.18
CA LEU A 21 9.14 -17.67 -6.20
C LEU A 21 7.65 -17.64 -5.84
N SER A 22 7.00 -18.81 -5.91
CA SER A 22 5.65 -18.99 -5.38
C SER A 22 5.65 -19.11 -3.86
N GLN A 23 4.47 -19.04 -3.24
CA GLN A 23 4.34 -19.26 -1.79
C GLN A 23 4.85 -20.65 -1.38
N THR A 24 4.61 -21.67 -2.21
CA THR A 24 5.11 -23.03 -1.97
C THR A 24 6.63 -23.08 -2.06
N ASP A 25 7.23 -22.41 -3.04
CA ASP A 25 8.70 -22.36 -3.19
C ASP A 25 9.33 -21.67 -1.99
N LEU A 26 8.76 -20.55 -1.53
CA LEU A 26 9.22 -19.87 -0.32
C LEU A 26 9.15 -20.76 0.92
N TYR A 27 8.07 -21.53 1.07
CA TYR A 27 7.94 -22.46 2.19
C TYR A 27 9.00 -23.57 2.15
N LEU A 28 9.22 -24.17 0.97
CA LEU A 28 10.21 -25.22 0.78
C LEU A 28 11.65 -24.70 0.98
N LEU A 29 11.98 -23.56 0.39
CA LEU A 29 13.31 -22.97 0.50
C LEU A 29 13.60 -22.48 1.92
N ASN A 30 12.60 -21.95 2.63
CA ASN A 30 12.78 -21.52 4.01
C ASN A 30 13.01 -22.70 4.98
N SER A 31 12.55 -23.91 4.64
CA SER A 31 12.81 -25.12 5.44
C SER A 31 14.27 -25.61 5.36
N GLY A 32 15.01 -25.23 4.32
CA GLY A 32 16.38 -25.71 4.08
C GLY A 32 17.47 -24.64 4.06
N GLN A 33 17.14 -23.37 3.77
CA GLN A 33 18.14 -22.33 3.49
C GLN A 33 17.84 -20.94 4.09
N ASN A 34 16.83 -20.81 4.96
CA ASN A 34 16.40 -19.52 5.55
C ASN A 34 16.34 -18.39 4.50
N THR A 35 15.52 -18.56 3.46
CA THR A 35 15.38 -17.57 2.39
C THR A 35 14.69 -16.32 2.91
N GLU A 36 15.50 -15.35 3.32
CA GLU A 36 15.05 -14.02 3.68
C GLU A 36 14.80 -13.24 2.40
N LEU A 37 13.57 -12.75 2.25
CA LEU A 37 13.29 -11.76 1.22
C LEU A 37 14.02 -10.46 1.63
N GLU A 38 14.40 -9.64 0.68
CA GLU A 38 14.85 -8.27 0.91
C GLU A 38 13.75 -7.36 0.37
N LEU A 39 13.38 -6.32 1.12
CA LEU A 39 12.38 -5.35 0.66
C LEU A 39 13.04 -4.29 -0.20
N ASN A 40 12.31 -3.79 -1.19
CA ASN A 40 12.78 -2.65 -1.96
C ASN A 40 12.96 -1.44 -1.02
N PRO A 41 14.12 -0.74 -1.04
CA PRO A 41 14.39 0.40 -0.17
C PRO A 41 13.36 1.53 -0.26
N ILE A 42 12.65 1.67 -1.38
CA ILE A 42 11.55 2.64 -1.56
C ILE A 42 10.40 2.32 -0.62
N ILE A 43 9.97 1.06 -0.57
CA ILE A 43 8.83 0.64 0.27
C ILE A 43 9.25 0.39 1.72
N GLU A 44 10.51 0.09 1.96
CA GLU A 44 11.05 -0.06 3.32
C GLU A 44 11.27 1.31 4.01
N GLY A 45 11.19 2.41 3.26
CA GLY A 45 11.41 3.76 3.80
C GLY A 45 12.88 4.05 4.13
N LYS A 46 13.83 3.27 3.59
CA LYS A 46 15.28 3.47 3.83
C LYS A 46 15.91 4.55 2.94
N LEU A 47 15.18 5.06 1.95
CA LEU A 47 15.66 6.12 1.06
C LEU A 47 15.18 7.49 1.53
N ASP A 48 15.94 8.12 2.43
CA ASP A 48 15.62 9.47 2.97
C ASP A 48 15.38 10.53 1.88
N LYS A 49 16.05 10.37 0.73
CA LYS A 49 15.96 11.31 -0.40
C LYS A 49 14.73 11.10 -1.26
N ILE A 50 14.10 9.93 -1.19
CA ILE A 50 13.00 9.50 -2.05
C ILE A 50 12.00 8.71 -1.18
N PRO A 51 11.32 9.37 -0.23
CA PRO A 51 10.31 8.70 0.58
C PRO A 51 9.13 8.28 -0.29
N LEU A 52 8.53 7.13 0.04
CA LEU A 52 7.26 6.70 -0.52
C LEU A 52 6.17 7.67 -0.07
N GLN A 53 5.57 8.42 -1.01
CA GLN A 53 4.36 9.17 -0.73
C GLN A 53 3.20 8.47 -1.40
N PHE A 54 2.47 7.66 -0.63
CA PHE A 54 1.31 6.95 -1.12
C PHE A 54 0.10 7.20 -0.22
N ASN A 55 -0.92 7.88 -0.77
CA ASN A 55 -2.17 8.19 -0.07
C ASN A 55 -3.26 7.20 -0.50
N LEU A 56 -3.82 6.47 0.47
CA LEU A 56 -4.85 5.44 0.24
C LEU A 56 -6.22 6.00 -0.16
N VAL A 57 -6.53 7.27 0.13
CA VAL A 57 -7.80 7.92 -0.23
C VAL A 57 -7.80 8.37 -1.68
N SER A 58 -6.74 9.06 -2.11
CA SER A 58 -6.64 9.63 -3.46
C SER A 58 -5.96 8.71 -4.48
N GLY A 59 -5.25 7.69 -4.01
CA GLY A 59 -4.39 6.86 -4.86
C GLY A 59 -3.13 7.60 -5.33
N TYR A 60 -2.91 8.82 -4.85
CA TYR A 60 -1.72 9.59 -5.13
C TYR A 60 -0.49 8.79 -4.71
N SER A 61 0.33 8.43 -5.69
CA SER A 61 1.62 7.77 -5.49
C SER A 61 2.69 8.61 -6.18
N GLY A 62 3.64 9.10 -5.40
CA GLY A 62 4.68 10.00 -5.90
C GLY A 62 5.91 9.95 -5.03
N THR A 63 6.97 10.57 -5.52
CA THR A 63 8.15 10.88 -4.72
C THR A 63 8.35 12.38 -4.81
N MET A 64 8.99 12.99 -3.81
CA MET A 64 9.23 14.45 -3.77
C MET A 64 10.18 14.96 -4.87
N VAL A 65 10.52 14.13 -5.87
CA VAL A 65 11.38 14.51 -6.98
C VAL A 65 10.55 15.32 -7.98
N PRO A 66 10.93 16.58 -8.27
CA PRO A 66 10.23 17.40 -9.26
C PRO A 66 10.31 16.70 -10.62
N THR A 67 9.16 16.40 -11.22
CA THR A 67 9.12 15.92 -12.61
C THR A 67 9.18 17.10 -13.56
N VAL A 68 9.81 16.91 -14.72
CA VAL A 68 9.99 17.93 -15.75
C VAL A 68 8.65 18.43 -16.32
N ASN A 69 7.57 17.65 -16.14
CA ASN A 69 6.24 17.92 -16.70
C ASN A 69 5.17 18.21 -15.64
N GLY A 70 5.53 18.35 -14.36
CA GLY A 70 4.60 18.70 -13.28
C GLY A 70 3.65 17.59 -12.81
N GLU A 71 3.58 16.44 -13.51
CA GLU A 71 2.85 15.27 -13.02
C GLU A 71 3.73 14.43 -12.10
N PRO A 72 3.32 14.17 -10.85
CA PRO A 72 4.09 13.35 -9.93
C PRO A 72 4.06 11.90 -10.42
N VAL A 73 5.23 11.39 -10.81
CA VAL A 73 5.40 9.99 -11.20
C VAL A 73 6.05 9.26 -10.04
N MET A 74 5.45 8.14 -9.63
CA MET A 74 6.06 7.26 -8.65
C MET A 74 7.40 6.72 -9.18
N HIS A 75 8.50 7.15 -8.56
CA HIS A 75 9.82 6.57 -8.84
C HIS A 75 9.81 5.08 -8.49
N GLY A 76 10.36 4.26 -9.38
CA GLY A 76 10.54 2.83 -9.14
C GLY A 76 9.25 1.99 -9.16
N LYS A 77 8.14 2.50 -9.73
CA LYS A 77 6.87 1.75 -9.79
C LYS A 77 6.99 0.35 -10.41
N ASP A 78 7.88 0.20 -11.39
CA ASP A 78 8.11 -1.05 -12.13
C ASP A 78 9.23 -1.90 -11.51
N GLU A 79 9.86 -1.42 -10.44
CA GLU A 79 10.87 -2.17 -9.69
C GLU A 79 10.18 -3.27 -8.87
N PRO A 80 10.84 -4.43 -8.66
CA PRO A 80 10.29 -5.49 -7.84
C PRO A 80 10.15 -5.01 -6.39
N ALA A 81 9.07 -5.43 -5.72
CA ALA A 81 8.84 -5.11 -4.32
C ALA A 81 9.80 -5.87 -3.38
N THR A 82 10.27 -7.05 -3.81
CA THR A 82 11.20 -7.88 -3.05
C THR A 82 12.27 -8.53 -3.92
N LEU A 83 13.40 -8.88 -3.30
CA LEU A 83 14.42 -9.77 -3.86
C LEU A 83 14.67 -10.95 -2.90
N PRO A 84 14.63 -12.22 -3.33
CA PRO A 84 14.12 -12.70 -4.62
C PRO A 84 12.69 -12.22 -4.92
N ARG A 85 12.32 -12.21 -6.21
CA ARG A 85 10.97 -11.81 -6.62
C ARG A 85 9.97 -12.88 -6.20
N VAL A 86 8.79 -12.44 -5.76
CA VAL A 86 7.72 -13.34 -5.33
C VAL A 86 6.46 -13.10 -6.13
N SER A 87 5.68 -14.15 -6.36
CA SER A 87 4.41 -14.02 -7.07
C SER A 87 3.27 -13.54 -6.18
N GLN A 88 3.45 -13.57 -4.86
CA GLN A 88 2.41 -13.17 -3.90
C GLN A 88 3.00 -12.47 -2.67
N LEU A 89 2.46 -11.31 -2.33
CA LEU A 89 2.66 -10.64 -1.04
C LEU A 89 1.35 -10.58 -0.25
N ILE A 90 1.46 -10.70 1.06
CA ILE A 90 0.35 -10.62 2.01
C ILE A 90 0.59 -9.40 2.88
N ILE A 91 -0.27 -8.40 2.81
CA ILE A 91 -0.11 -7.14 3.53
C ILE A 91 -1.12 -7.07 4.67
N ILE A 92 -0.62 -6.82 5.87
CA ILE A 92 -1.42 -6.58 7.07
C ILE A 92 -1.08 -5.22 7.68
N SER A 93 -1.97 -4.68 8.50
CA SER A 93 -1.69 -3.44 9.24
C SER A 93 -2.08 -3.58 10.71
N LYS A 94 -1.51 -2.73 11.56
CA LYS A 94 -1.93 -2.54 12.97
C LYS A 94 -3.19 -1.67 13.09
N HIS A 95 -3.61 -1.02 12.01
CA HIS A 95 -4.70 -0.04 12.02
C HIS A 95 -5.99 -0.53 11.36
N SER A 96 -5.95 -1.67 10.68
CA SER A 96 -7.10 -2.26 10.02
C SER A 96 -7.14 -3.76 10.25
N PRO A 97 -8.33 -4.38 10.22
CA PRO A 97 -8.45 -5.80 10.44
C PRO A 97 -8.19 -6.64 9.17
N TRP A 98 -8.18 -6.02 7.99
CA TRP A 98 -8.14 -6.70 6.71
C TRP A 98 -6.72 -7.11 6.31
N CYS A 99 -6.68 -8.08 5.39
CA CYS A 99 -5.47 -8.59 4.79
C CYS A 99 -5.55 -8.36 3.29
N THR A 100 -4.59 -7.65 2.71
CA THR A 100 -4.53 -7.39 1.27
C THR A 100 -3.55 -8.38 0.63
N ILE A 101 -4.05 -9.23 -0.27
CA ILE A 101 -3.21 -10.21 -0.98
C ILE A 101 -2.92 -9.66 -2.38
N VAL A 102 -1.66 -9.39 -2.66
CA VAL A 102 -1.18 -8.90 -3.97
C VAL A 102 -0.59 -10.07 -4.72
N LYS A 103 -1.09 -10.36 -5.94
CA LYS A 103 -0.62 -11.49 -6.76
C LYS A 103 -0.21 -11.04 -8.15
N LYS A 104 0.92 -11.56 -8.63
CA LYS A 104 1.41 -11.38 -10.00
C LYS A 104 2.43 -12.46 -10.36
N ASP A 105 2.13 -13.27 -11.35
CA ASP A 105 3.00 -14.40 -11.74
C ASP A 105 4.38 -13.95 -12.25
N SER A 106 4.48 -12.75 -12.81
CA SER A 106 5.76 -12.16 -13.24
C SER A 106 6.57 -11.49 -12.12
N GLY A 107 6.08 -11.55 -10.88
CA GLY A 107 6.70 -10.95 -9.70
C GLY A 107 6.02 -9.63 -9.34
N VAL A 108 5.69 -9.46 -8.05
CA VAL A 108 5.03 -8.26 -7.54
C VAL A 108 5.98 -7.06 -7.61
N THR A 109 5.53 -5.97 -8.24
CA THR A 109 6.23 -4.68 -8.27
C THR A 109 5.66 -3.73 -7.23
N ILE A 110 6.36 -2.62 -7.01
CA ILE A 110 5.89 -1.57 -6.10
C ILE A 110 4.55 -0.98 -6.60
N GLY A 111 4.41 -0.76 -7.91
CA GLY A 111 3.17 -0.26 -8.51
C GLY A 111 1.98 -1.20 -8.32
N ASP A 112 2.19 -2.52 -8.41
CA ASP A 112 1.13 -3.50 -8.14
C ASP A 112 0.69 -3.45 -6.67
N LEU A 113 1.64 -3.30 -5.75
CA LEU A 113 1.39 -3.18 -4.31
C LEU A 113 0.52 -1.95 -4.00
N CYS A 114 0.90 -0.78 -4.50
CA CYS A 114 0.12 0.45 -4.32
C CYS A 114 -1.26 0.35 -4.96
N SER A 115 -1.36 -0.18 -6.18
CA SER A 115 -2.64 -0.34 -6.89
C SER A 115 -3.59 -1.28 -6.15
N ALA A 116 -3.07 -2.41 -5.65
CA ALA A 116 -3.85 -3.37 -4.89
C ALA A 116 -4.34 -2.79 -3.56
N LEU A 117 -3.50 -2.04 -2.83
CA LEU A 117 -3.89 -1.37 -1.59
C LEU A 117 -4.93 -0.28 -1.84
N PHE A 118 -4.72 0.57 -2.84
CA PHE A 118 -5.71 1.60 -3.18
C PHE A 118 -7.07 0.97 -3.48
N LYS A 119 -7.09 -0.06 -4.34
CA LYS A 119 -8.29 -0.82 -4.68
C LYS A 119 -8.96 -1.41 -3.44
N GLU A 120 -8.20 -2.12 -2.61
CA GLU A 120 -8.71 -2.84 -1.45
C GLU A 120 -9.35 -1.88 -0.43
N TYR A 121 -8.82 -0.67 -0.27
CA TYR A 121 -9.31 0.29 0.70
C TYR A 121 -10.41 1.22 0.16
N THR A 122 -10.49 1.43 -1.16
CA THR A 122 -11.47 2.36 -1.76
C THR A 122 -12.69 1.66 -2.37
N GLU A 123 -12.56 0.44 -2.89
CA GLU A 123 -13.68 -0.29 -3.51
C GLU A 123 -14.47 -1.13 -2.50
N ASN A 124 -13.85 -1.52 -1.38
CA ASN A 124 -14.51 -2.32 -0.36
C ASN A 124 -15.12 -1.44 0.74
N THR A 125 -16.31 -1.84 1.20
CA THR A 125 -17.01 -1.19 2.31
C THR A 125 -16.77 -1.92 3.62
N VAL A 126 -16.82 -1.17 4.72
CA VAL A 126 -16.87 -1.73 6.07
C VAL A 126 -18.25 -2.36 6.27
N THR A 127 -18.28 -3.61 6.71
CA THR A 127 -19.52 -4.32 7.00
C THR A 127 -20.16 -3.78 8.28
N GLU A 128 -21.47 -3.94 8.43
CA GLU A 128 -22.19 -3.54 9.64
C GLU A 128 -21.65 -4.29 10.88
N PHE A 129 -21.32 -5.57 10.73
CA PHE A 129 -20.70 -6.35 11.79
C PHE A 129 -19.37 -5.72 12.23
N GLU A 130 -18.46 -5.45 11.30
CA GLU A 130 -17.18 -4.80 11.61
C GLU A 130 -17.38 -3.44 12.29
N LEU A 131 -18.32 -2.63 11.80
CA LEU A 131 -18.62 -1.32 12.39
C LEU A 131 -19.13 -1.44 13.83
N SER A 132 -19.98 -2.45 14.10
CA SER A 132 -20.53 -2.72 15.44
C SER A 132 -19.49 -3.20 16.46
N THR A 133 -18.36 -3.76 16.01
CA THR A 133 -17.26 -4.14 16.92
C THR A 133 -16.54 -2.93 17.51
N VAL A 134 -16.75 -1.75 16.95
CA VAL A 134 -16.05 -0.51 17.34
C VAL A 134 -16.97 0.36 18.22
N PRO A 135 -16.47 1.04 19.26
CA PRO A 135 -17.27 1.97 20.07
C PRO A 135 -17.99 3.05 19.24
N ALA A 136 -19.22 3.40 19.63
CA ALA A 136 -20.08 4.37 18.91
C ALA A 136 -19.39 5.70 18.59
N ARG A 137 -18.56 6.22 19.51
CA ARG A 137 -17.78 7.45 19.29
C ARG A 137 -16.84 7.36 18.08
N ILE A 138 -16.23 6.19 17.86
CA ILE A 138 -15.34 5.98 16.72
C ILE A 138 -16.17 5.78 15.45
N GLN A 139 -17.32 5.10 15.52
CA GLN A 139 -18.24 4.98 14.39
C GLN A 139 -18.66 6.36 13.87
N ASP A 140 -19.02 7.29 14.76
CA ASP A 140 -19.37 8.66 14.39
C ASP A 140 -18.20 9.42 13.77
N HIS A 141 -16.98 9.20 14.28
CA HIS A 141 -15.79 9.77 13.68
C HIS A 141 -15.58 9.23 12.25
N MET A 142 -15.68 7.91 12.04
CA MET A 142 -15.58 7.29 10.73
C MET A 142 -16.63 7.83 9.75
N ARG A 143 -17.88 8.05 10.19
CA ARG A 143 -18.94 8.68 9.37
C ARG A 143 -18.58 10.09 8.93
N ARG A 144 -18.02 10.91 9.84
CA ARG A 144 -17.56 12.26 9.51
C ARG A 144 -16.38 12.23 8.54
N THR A 145 -15.41 11.35 8.77
CA THR A 145 -14.28 11.14 7.87
C THR A 145 -14.76 10.71 6.49
N ALA A 146 -15.71 9.77 6.41
CA ALA A 146 -16.29 9.32 5.14
C ALA A 146 -16.93 10.48 4.35
N GLY A 147 -17.69 11.37 5.04
CA GLY A 147 -18.23 12.59 4.43
C GLY A 147 -17.15 13.51 3.86
N ASN A 148 -16.07 13.74 4.61
CA ASN A 148 -14.95 14.59 4.17
C ASN A 148 -14.18 13.97 2.99
N ASN A 149 -13.92 12.66 3.05
CA ASN A 149 -13.22 11.92 2.01
C ASN A 149 -14.04 11.85 0.72
N PHE A 150 -15.37 11.73 0.82
CA PHE A 150 -16.27 11.76 -0.33
C PHE A 150 -16.25 13.13 -1.03
N ALA A 151 -16.33 14.22 -0.26
CA ALA A 151 -16.22 15.58 -0.80
C ALA A 151 -14.87 15.83 -1.49
N THR A 152 -13.78 15.32 -0.90
CA THR A 152 -12.42 15.46 -1.46
C THR A 152 -12.24 14.62 -2.73
N ALA A 153 -12.77 13.39 -2.77
CA ALA A 153 -12.68 12.51 -3.92
C ALA A 153 -13.51 13.01 -5.13
N GLN A 154 -14.65 13.68 -4.90
CA GLN A 154 -15.42 14.33 -5.96
C GLN A 154 -14.82 15.68 -6.42
N GLY A 155 -13.95 16.29 -5.62
CA GLY A 155 -13.33 17.59 -5.89
C GLY A 155 -12.33 17.62 -7.06
N ASN A 156 -11.99 16.46 -7.65
CA ASN A 156 -11.07 16.39 -8.79
C ASN A 156 -11.79 16.43 -10.17
N GLN A 157 -13.08 16.79 -10.21
CA GLN A 157 -13.85 16.95 -11.47
C GLN A 157 -14.71 18.23 -11.56
N VAL A 158 -14.67 19.16 -10.61
CA VAL A 158 -15.43 20.42 -10.72
C VAL A 158 -14.56 21.61 -10.31
N PRO A 159 -14.25 22.55 -11.24
CA PRO A 159 -13.53 23.77 -10.88
C PRO A 159 -14.34 24.56 -9.86
N ALA A 160 -13.65 25.10 -8.85
CA ALA A 160 -14.19 26.02 -7.86
C ALA A 160 -14.86 27.24 -8.52
N GLY A 161 -16.16 27.13 -8.78
CA GLY A 161 -17.00 28.17 -9.35
C GLY A 161 -18.13 28.52 -8.39
N TRP A 162 -17.90 29.56 -7.59
CA TRP A 162 -18.86 30.52 -7.06
C TRP A 162 -20.36 30.16 -7.06
N GLY A 163 -20.89 29.98 -5.85
CA GLY A 163 -22.30 30.17 -5.51
C GLY A 163 -23.18 28.93 -5.69
N TYR A 164 -24.17 28.82 -4.80
CA TYR A 164 -25.37 27.97 -4.82
C TYR A 164 -25.53 27.06 -3.59
N ASN A 165 -26.31 27.58 -2.64
CA ASN A 165 -27.37 26.90 -1.89
C ASN A 165 -27.12 25.41 -1.59
N TYR A 166 -26.45 25.10 -0.47
CA TYR A 166 -26.21 23.72 -0.03
C TYR A 166 -27.48 23.07 0.52
N PRO A 167 -28.05 22.02 -0.10
CA PRO A 167 -28.77 20.99 0.66
C PRO A 167 -27.80 20.28 1.62
N PRO A 168 -28.28 19.70 2.74
CA PRO A 168 -27.42 19.02 3.69
C PRO A 168 -26.59 17.96 2.97
N ALA A 169 -25.28 17.97 3.22
CA ALA A 169 -24.34 17.03 2.61
C ALA A 169 -24.88 15.59 2.81
N ASN A 170 -25.23 14.92 1.70
CA ASN A 170 -25.62 13.51 1.73
C ASN A 170 -24.45 12.74 2.34
N VAL A 171 -24.62 12.30 3.59
CA VAL A 171 -23.67 11.40 4.24
C VAL A 171 -23.60 10.15 3.36
N PRO A 172 -22.41 9.72 2.92
CA PRO A 172 -22.29 8.51 2.11
C PRO A 172 -23.01 7.36 2.79
N ASP A 173 -23.89 6.68 2.06
CA ASP A 173 -24.70 5.56 2.57
C ASP A 173 -23.81 4.36 2.98
N ARG A 174 -22.52 4.39 2.62
CA ARG A 174 -21.55 3.33 2.89
C ARG A 174 -20.21 3.90 3.32
N ILE A 175 -19.69 3.38 4.42
CA ILE A 175 -18.34 3.67 4.93
C ILE A 175 -17.36 2.75 4.18
N ARG A 176 -16.33 3.32 3.55
CA ARG A 176 -15.28 2.54 2.87
C ARG A 176 -14.21 2.12 3.86
N ARG A 177 -13.44 1.09 3.51
CA ARG A 177 -12.32 0.63 4.34
C ARG A 177 -11.27 1.71 4.57
N VAL A 178 -11.06 2.62 3.63
CA VAL A 178 -10.17 3.77 3.81
C VAL A 178 -10.64 4.71 4.93
N ASP A 179 -11.95 4.85 5.12
CA ASP A 179 -12.53 5.74 6.14
C ASP A 179 -12.32 5.18 7.56
N TRP A 180 -12.07 3.87 7.69
CA TRP A 180 -11.64 3.23 8.93
C TRP A 180 -10.31 3.77 9.45
N LEU A 181 -9.42 4.15 8.53
CA LEU A 181 -8.08 4.63 8.87
C LEU A 181 -8.09 6.05 9.43
N ARG A 182 -9.19 6.78 9.28
CA ARG A 182 -9.39 8.16 9.78
C ARG A 182 -8.35 9.12 9.20
N ASP A 183 -7.39 9.52 10.03
CA ASP A 183 -6.27 10.40 9.69
C ASP A 183 -5.08 9.64 9.09
N ARG A 184 -4.93 8.34 9.38
CA ARG A 184 -3.76 7.54 8.97
C ARG A 184 -3.87 7.00 7.55
N VAL A 185 -3.87 7.90 6.57
CA VAL A 185 -4.14 7.56 5.16
C VAL A 185 -2.89 7.50 4.29
N TYR A 186 -1.74 7.93 4.81
CA TYR A 186 -0.45 7.86 4.11
C TYR A 186 0.31 6.61 4.52
N VAL A 187 0.77 5.85 3.53
CA VAL A 187 1.69 4.72 3.74
C VAL A 187 3.10 5.29 3.92
N ASP A 188 3.70 4.96 5.07
CA ASP A 188 5.08 5.36 5.40
C ASP A 188 6.06 4.31 4.88
N ARG A 189 5.95 3.08 5.39
CA ARG A 189 6.81 1.97 5.01
C ARG A 189 6.15 0.61 5.23
N PHE A 190 6.83 -0.41 4.72
CA PHE A 190 6.52 -1.81 4.95
C PHE A 190 7.67 -2.46 5.70
N ASP A 191 7.32 -3.27 6.69
CA ASP A 191 8.28 -3.97 7.54
C ASP A 191 7.90 -5.45 7.69
N ARG A 192 8.79 -6.24 8.27
CA ARG A 192 8.50 -7.61 8.70
C ARG A 192 8.47 -7.69 10.21
N ASP A 193 7.30 -8.07 10.71
CA ASP A 193 7.10 -8.36 12.12
C ASP A 193 6.48 -9.75 12.24
N ASP A 194 7.36 -10.75 12.35
CA ASP A 194 7.02 -12.17 12.50
C ASP A 194 6.11 -12.43 13.72
N ASN A 195 6.32 -11.65 14.79
CA ASN A 195 5.56 -11.78 16.02
C ASN A 195 4.14 -11.25 15.82
N TYR A 196 4.01 -10.08 15.20
CA TYR A 196 2.70 -9.53 14.85
C TYR A 196 1.97 -10.42 13.83
N ALA A 197 2.65 -10.91 12.79
CA ALA A 197 2.07 -11.82 11.81
C ALA A 197 1.53 -13.09 12.48
N ARG A 198 2.33 -13.72 13.35
CA ARG A 198 1.89 -14.92 14.10
C ARG A 198 0.70 -14.62 15.02
N ALA A 199 0.71 -13.49 15.73
CA ALA A 199 -0.39 -13.10 16.60
C ALA A 199 -1.68 -12.78 15.82
N ARG A 200 -1.55 -12.15 14.64
CA ARG A 200 -2.68 -11.69 13.83
C ARG A 200 -3.28 -12.78 12.95
N LEU A 201 -2.45 -13.60 12.32
CA LEU A 201 -2.84 -14.58 11.31
C LEU A 201 -2.74 -16.04 11.79
N GLY A 202 -2.09 -16.28 12.93
CA GLY A 202 -1.82 -17.62 13.45
C GLY A 202 -0.63 -18.33 12.80
N PHE A 203 0.00 -17.73 11.79
CA PHE A 203 1.19 -18.26 11.11
C PHE A 203 2.14 -17.13 10.72
N ARG A 204 3.37 -17.49 10.35
CA ARG A 204 4.36 -16.59 9.75
C ARG A 204 4.79 -17.11 8.39
N ALA A 205 5.08 -16.20 7.46
CA ALA A 205 5.67 -16.53 6.18
C ALA A 205 6.53 -15.35 5.68
N PRO A 206 7.61 -15.59 4.91
CA PRO A 206 8.51 -14.53 4.46
C PRO A 206 7.85 -13.43 3.63
N ASN A 207 6.74 -13.74 2.97
CA ASN A 207 5.99 -12.84 2.11
C ASN A 207 4.86 -12.08 2.82
N ILE A 208 4.81 -12.10 4.16
CA ILE A 208 3.88 -11.29 4.95
C ILE A 208 4.58 -9.99 5.35
N LEU A 209 4.02 -8.86 4.94
CA LEU A 209 4.52 -7.52 5.26
C LEU A 209 3.52 -6.77 6.13
N VAL A 210 4.04 -5.97 7.05
CA VAL A 210 3.28 -5.08 7.91
C VAL A 210 3.38 -3.66 7.36
N MET A 211 2.25 -3.10 6.96
CA MET A 211 2.12 -1.73 6.49
C MET A 211 1.98 -0.77 7.68
N GLU A 212 2.91 0.18 7.77
CA GLU A 212 2.83 1.33 8.66
C GLU A 212 2.17 2.52 7.97
N LEU A 213 1.29 3.19 8.71
CA LEU A 213 0.54 4.35 8.24
C LEU A 213 0.83 5.55 9.13
N ILE A 214 0.91 6.72 8.50
CA ILE A 214 1.08 8.02 9.16
C ILE A 214 -0.09 8.94 8.83
N SER A 215 -0.30 9.92 9.73
CA SER A 215 -1.30 10.98 9.61
C SER A 215 -0.81 12.12 8.73
#